data_AF-A0A844MQJ4-F1
#
_entry.id   AF-A0A844MQJ4-F1
#
_cell.length_a   1.000
_cell.length_b   1.000
_cell.length_c   1.000
_cell.angle_alpha   90.00
_cell.angle_beta   90.00
_cell.angle_gamma   90.00
#
_symmetry.space_group_name_H-M   'P 1'
#
loop_
_entity.id
_entity.type
_entity.pdbx_description
1 polymer ?
#
loop_
_entity_poly.entity_id
_entity_poly.type
_entity_poly.pdbx_seq_one_letter_code
_entity_poly.pdbx_strand_id
1 'polypeptide(L)'
;MQIFTNQLSDRLTVELATARKLKVRPITVSDRDFETAINAGTVKWAVTQERELFIVPKYVQGQEISHTVLTNGEPVLAAGEADITGFDGYYYLLNINNHSGHYQPSLSSLEIGRNAFKAKGVNTAD
;
A
#
# COMPACT_ATOMS: atom_id res chain seq x y z
N MET A 1 -4.40 -10.55 17.06
CA MET A 1 -4.07 -9.93 15.75
C MET A 1 -5.26 -10.16 14.84
N GLN A 2 -5.87 -9.08 14.33
CA GLN A 2 -7.06 -9.16 13.47
C GLN A 2 -6.61 -9.28 12.01
N ILE A 3 -7.34 -10.06 11.22
CA ILE A 3 -7.15 -10.20 9.77
C ILE A 3 -8.32 -9.48 9.09
N PHE A 4 -8.03 -8.73 8.04
CA PHE A 4 -9.01 -7.97 7.27
C PHE A 4 -9.16 -8.60 5.88
N THR A 5 -10.37 -9.04 5.56
CA THR A 5 -10.69 -9.65 4.26
C THR A 5 -11.24 -8.60 3.29
N ASN A 6 -11.05 -8.80 1.99
CA ASN A 6 -11.65 -7.94 0.97
C ASN A 6 -13.18 -8.07 1.03
N GLN A 7 -13.88 -6.99 1.37
CA GLN A 7 -15.33 -6.96 1.49
C GLN A 7 -16.07 -6.89 0.13
N LEU A 8 -15.35 -6.62 -0.97
CA LEU A 8 -15.89 -6.46 -2.32
C LEU A 8 -15.15 -7.37 -3.31
N SER A 9 -15.20 -8.68 -3.05
CA SER A 9 -14.51 -9.68 -3.87
C SER A 9 -15.07 -9.81 -5.30
N ASP A 10 -16.33 -9.42 -5.50
CA ASP A 10 -17.00 -9.33 -6.81
C ASP A 10 -16.33 -8.31 -7.75
N ARG A 11 -15.70 -7.27 -7.21
CA ARG A 11 -15.00 -6.23 -7.99
C ARG A 11 -13.59 -6.60 -8.38
N LEU A 12 -12.99 -7.58 -7.71
CA LEU A 12 -11.56 -7.92 -7.81
C LEU A 12 -11.09 -8.10 -9.26
N THR A 13 -11.86 -8.82 -10.08
CA THR A 13 -11.50 -9.09 -11.48
C THR A 13 -11.34 -7.79 -12.28
N VAL A 14 -12.24 -6.82 -12.09
CA VAL A 14 -12.21 -5.53 -12.80
C VAL A 14 -11.06 -4.65 -12.30
N GLU A 15 -10.80 -4.68 -11.00
CA GLU A 15 -9.72 -3.91 -10.37
C GLU A 15 -8.35 -4.37 -10.86
N LEU A 16 -8.14 -5.69 -10.88
CA LEU A 16 -6.90 -6.28 -11.38
C LEU A 16 -6.74 -6.05 -12.89
N ALA A 17 -7.83 -6.10 -13.66
CA ALA A 17 -7.79 -5.78 -15.09
C ALA A 17 -7.43 -4.31 -15.33
N THR A 18 -7.95 -3.40 -14.51
CA THR A 18 -7.62 -1.96 -14.56
C THR A 18 -6.15 -1.71 -14.25
N ALA A 19 -5.63 -2.30 -13.17
CA ALA A 19 -4.21 -2.23 -12.82
C ALA A 19 -3.32 -2.76 -13.94
N ARG A 20 -3.66 -3.93 -14.51
CA ARG A 20 -2.93 -4.51 -15.65
C ARG A 20 -2.92 -3.59 -16.87
N LYS A 21 -4.06 -2.99 -17.23
CA LYS A 21 -4.16 -2.03 -18.34
C LYS A 21 -3.26 -0.81 -18.13
N LEU A 22 -3.16 -0.35 -16.89
CA LEU A 22 -2.31 0.77 -16.49
C LEU A 22 -0.85 0.36 -16.19
N LYS A 23 -0.51 -0.92 -16.37
CA LYS A 23 0.82 -1.50 -16.07
C LYS A 23 1.25 -1.32 -14.62
N VAL A 24 0.29 -1.28 -13.70
CA VAL A 24 0.54 -1.21 -12.25
C VAL A 24 0.70 -2.61 -11.70
N ARG A 25 1.78 -2.81 -10.94
CA ARG A 25 2.03 -4.00 -10.12
C ARG A 25 2.32 -3.56 -8.68
N PRO A 26 2.08 -4.41 -7.67
CA PRO A 26 2.64 -4.20 -6.34
C PRO A 26 4.16 -4.09 -6.40
N ILE A 27 4.71 -3.14 -5.65
CA ILE A 27 6.15 -2.94 -5.48
C ILE A 27 6.52 -2.94 -3.99
N THR A 28 7.80 -3.12 -3.73
CA THR A 28 8.46 -3.05 -2.42
C THR A 28 9.33 -1.79 -2.34
N VAL A 29 9.78 -1.43 -1.13
CA VAL A 29 10.70 -0.29 -0.92
C VAL A 29 12.04 -0.48 -1.65
N SER A 30 12.45 -1.73 -1.89
CA SER A 30 13.68 -2.08 -2.62
C SER A 30 13.53 -2.07 -4.15
N ASP A 31 12.32 -1.93 -4.69
CA ASP A 31 12.12 -1.84 -6.13
C ASP A 31 12.61 -0.49 -6.67
N ARG A 32 13.18 -0.48 -7.89
CA ARG A 32 13.61 0.74 -8.58
C ARG A 32 12.47 1.73 -8.82
N ASP A 33 11.23 1.23 -8.93
CA ASP A 33 10.04 2.02 -9.20
C ASP A 33 9.52 2.73 -7.92
N PHE A 34 10.05 2.39 -6.73
CA PHE A 34 9.57 2.93 -5.46
C PHE A 34 9.69 4.45 -5.37
N GLU A 35 10.87 4.99 -5.70
CA GLU A 35 11.09 6.43 -5.66
C GLU A 35 10.15 7.18 -6.61
N THR A 36 9.91 6.62 -7.81
CA THR A 36 8.95 7.18 -8.77
C THR A 36 7.52 7.17 -8.20
N ALA A 37 7.13 6.09 -7.52
CA ALA A 37 5.79 5.97 -6.95
C ALA A 37 5.53 6.99 -5.82
N ILE A 38 6.49 7.19 -4.91
CA ILE A 38 6.33 8.13 -3.80
C ILE A 38 6.43 9.59 -4.27
N ASN A 39 7.25 9.87 -5.29
CA ASN A 39 7.36 11.21 -5.88
C ASN A 39 6.15 11.59 -6.73
N ALA A 40 5.32 10.62 -7.15
CA ALA A 40 4.04 10.87 -7.81
C ALA A 40 2.92 11.27 -6.83
N GLY A 41 3.15 11.19 -5.51
CA GLY A 41 2.23 11.57 -4.46
C GLY A 41 1.86 10.41 -3.53
N THR A 42 0.65 10.46 -2.97
CA THR A 42 0.16 9.44 -2.03
C THR A 42 0.22 8.04 -2.64
N VAL A 43 0.70 7.09 -1.84
CA VAL A 43 0.71 5.67 -2.18
C VAL A 43 -0.32 4.91 -1.35
N LYS A 44 -0.83 3.82 -1.90
CA LYS A 44 -1.59 2.81 -1.16
C LYS A 44 -0.64 1.72 -0.69
N TRP A 45 -0.83 1.23 0.53
CA TRP A 45 0.00 0.19 1.12
C TRP A 45 -0.86 -0.90 1.75
N ALA A 46 -0.28 -2.10 1.84
CA ALA A 46 -0.85 -3.23 2.56
C ALA A 46 0.25 -4.11 3.15
N VAL A 47 -0.01 -4.67 4.32
CA VAL A 47 0.82 -5.67 4.98
C VAL A 47 0.12 -7.03 4.88
N THR A 48 0.74 -7.99 4.22
CA THR A 48 0.18 -9.35 4.06
C THR A 48 0.22 -10.14 5.37
N GLN A 49 -0.40 -11.32 5.39
CA GLN A 49 -0.34 -12.23 6.54
C GLN A 49 1.08 -12.71 6.85
N GLU A 50 1.95 -12.75 5.83
CA GLU A 50 3.38 -13.06 5.91
C GLU A 50 4.23 -11.85 6.35
N ARG A 51 3.60 -10.71 6.66
CA ARG A 51 4.22 -9.43 7.05
C ARG A 51 5.04 -8.77 5.95
N GLU A 52 4.75 -9.09 4.69
CA GLU A 52 5.33 -8.35 3.56
C GLU A 52 4.59 -7.04 3.31
N LEU A 53 5.34 -5.98 3.04
CA LEU A 53 4.82 -4.66 2.71
C LEU A 53 4.81 -4.47 1.20
N PHE A 54 3.62 -4.27 0.66
CA PHE A 54 3.42 -3.89 -0.73
C PHE A 54 2.89 -2.48 -0.85
N ILE A 55 3.24 -1.83 -1.96
CA ILE A 55 2.92 -0.45 -2.26
C ILE A 55 2.49 -0.33 -3.72
N VAL A 56 1.54 0.57 -3.99
CA VAL A 56 1.19 1.04 -5.34
C VAL A 56 0.90 2.54 -5.30
N PRO A 57 1.13 3.30 -6.39
CA PRO A 57 0.66 4.68 -6.47
C PRO A 57 -0.87 4.74 -6.32
N LYS A 58 -1.39 5.76 -5.62
CA LYS A 58 -2.84 5.93 -5.47
C LYS A 58 -3.52 6.20 -6.82
N TYR A 59 -2.88 7.02 -7.66
CA TYR A 59 -3.38 7.36 -9.00
C TYR A 59 -2.33 7.11 -10.08
N VAL A 60 -2.78 6.59 -11.22
CA VAL A 60 -1.99 6.48 -12.45
C VAL A 60 -2.84 6.95 -13.62
N GLN A 61 -2.36 7.94 -14.38
CA GLN A 61 -3.10 8.54 -15.50
C GLN A 61 -4.51 9.03 -15.11
N GLY A 62 -4.64 9.58 -13.90
CA GLY A 62 -5.92 10.05 -13.36
C GLY A 62 -6.87 8.95 -12.87
N GLN A 63 -6.52 7.68 -13.03
CA GLN A 63 -7.30 6.54 -12.53
C GLN A 63 -6.79 6.11 -11.15
N GLU A 64 -7.70 5.99 -10.18
CA GLU A 64 -7.37 5.45 -8.87
C GLU A 64 -7.13 3.93 -8.93
N ILE A 65 -6.09 3.45 -8.24
CA ILE A 65 -5.75 2.02 -8.12
C ILE A 65 -6.38 1.46 -6.84
N SER A 66 -7.07 0.32 -6.89
CA SER A 66 -7.67 -0.30 -5.69
C SER A 66 -6.64 -0.95 -4.77
N HIS A 67 -6.89 -0.94 -3.45
CA HIS A 67 -6.03 -1.63 -2.46
C HIS A 67 -5.91 -3.13 -2.70
N THR A 68 -6.95 -3.77 -3.23
CA THR A 68 -6.96 -5.21 -3.56
C THR A 68 -5.87 -5.60 -4.56
N VAL A 69 -5.38 -4.65 -5.36
CA VAL A 69 -4.27 -4.88 -6.31
C VAL A 69 -3.00 -5.29 -5.58
N LEU A 70 -2.77 -4.76 -4.37
CA LEU A 70 -1.56 -4.99 -3.57
C LEU A 70 -1.33 -6.47 -3.24
N THR A 71 -2.41 -7.23 -3.04
CA THR A 71 -2.37 -8.60 -2.55
C THR A 71 -3.20 -9.56 -3.40
N ASN A 72 -3.60 -9.15 -4.61
CA ASN A 72 -4.50 -9.92 -5.47
C ASN A 72 -5.84 -10.27 -4.76
N GLY A 73 -6.32 -9.39 -3.87
CA GLY A 73 -7.54 -9.58 -3.11
C GLY A 73 -7.40 -10.42 -1.83
N GLU A 74 -6.22 -10.99 -1.57
CA GLU A 74 -5.97 -11.79 -0.37
C GLU A 74 -6.10 -10.96 0.93
N PRO A 75 -6.44 -11.60 2.07
CA PRO A 75 -6.57 -10.91 3.34
C PRO A 75 -5.26 -10.26 3.81
N VAL A 76 -5.38 -9.17 4.57
CA VAL A 76 -4.27 -8.34 5.04
C VAL A 76 -4.28 -8.20 6.56
N LEU A 77 -3.11 -7.92 7.15
CA LEU A 77 -2.99 -7.52 8.55
C LEU A 77 -3.27 -6.03 8.75
N ALA A 78 -2.94 -5.22 7.75
CA ALA A 78 -3.15 -3.79 7.73
C ALA A 78 -3.13 -3.28 6.28
N ALA A 79 -3.83 -2.18 6.01
CA ALA A 79 -3.79 -1.49 4.74
C ALA A 79 -4.19 -0.03 4.92
N GLY A 80 -3.78 0.82 3.99
CA GLY A 80 -4.07 2.24 4.09
C GLY A 80 -3.42 3.08 3.01
N GLU A 81 -3.33 4.37 3.26
CA GLU A 81 -2.62 5.33 2.43
C GLU A 81 -1.45 5.93 3.20
N ALA A 82 -0.41 6.33 2.47
CA ALA A 82 0.78 6.95 3.03
C ALA A 82 1.35 8.01 2.09
N ASP A 83 1.91 9.06 2.69
CA ASP A 83 2.75 10.04 2.01
C ASP A 83 4.19 9.82 2.47
N ILE A 84 5.11 9.64 1.52
CA ILE A 84 6.50 9.33 1.78
C ILE A 84 7.34 10.31 0.95
N THR A 85 8.40 10.84 1.55
CA THR A 85 9.38 11.68 0.85
C THR A 85 10.77 11.06 1.00
N GLY A 86 11.66 11.35 0.06
CA GLY A 86 13.04 10.89 0.13
C GLY A 86 13.64 10.58 -1.23
N PHE A 87 14.93 10.29 -1.23
CA PHE A 87 15.72 9.96 -2.42
C PHE A 87 16.96 9.14 -2.01
N ASP A 88 17.57 8.43 -2.96
CA ASP A 88 18.83 7.68 -2.76
C ASP A 88 18.81 6.74 -1.53
N GLY A 89 17.68 6.10 -1.29
CA GLY A 89 17.51 5.14 -0.18
C GLY A 89 17.23 5.77 1.19
N TYR A 90 17.16 7.10 1.29
CA TYR A 90 16.79 7.81 2.51
C TYR A 90 15.33 8.27 2.43
N TYR A 91 14.43 7.49 3.04
CA TYR A 91 12.99 7.75 2.99
C TYR A 91 12.42 8.11 4.36
N TYR A 92 11.37 8.94 4.36
CA TYR A 92 10.66 9.38 5.55
C TYR A 92 9.16 9.33 5.32
N LEU A 93 8.45 8.67 6.23
CA LEU A 93 6.99 8.56 6.26
C LEU A 93 6.40 9.84 6.87
N LEU A 94 5.77 10.66 6.05
CA LEU A 94 5.18 11.94 6.46
C LEU A 94 3.80 11.73 7.10
N ASN A 95 2.94 11.01 6.39
CA ASN A 95 1.59 10.68 6.83
C ASN A 95 1.31 9.19 6.60
N ILE A 96 0.51 8.61 7.48
CA ILE A 96 -0.03 7.26 7.31
C ILE A 96 -1.43 7.19 7.93
N ASN A 97 -2.36 6.57 7.22
CA ASN A 97 -3.72 6.31 7.70
C ASN A 97 -4.12 4.86 7.39
N ASN A 98 -5.24 4.41 7.95
CA ASN A 98 -5.84 3.09 7.67
C ASN A 98 -6.96 3.17 6.63
N HIS A 99 -6.97 4.22 5.79
CA HIS A 99 -8.02 4.40 4.80
C HIS A 99 -7.84 3.39 3.66
N SER A 100 -8.70 2.38 3.65
CA SER A 100 -8.76 1.37 2.61
C SER A 100 -10.21 1.10 2.28
N GLY A 101 -10.62 1.32 1.04
CA GLY A 101 -12.01 1.17 0.64
C GLY A 101 -12.57 -0.24 0.93
N HIS A 102 -11.74 -1.27 0.74
CA HIS A 102 -12.18 -2.67 0.69
C HIS A 102 -11.92 -3.47 1.96
N TYR A 103 -10.81 -3.21 2.65
CA TYR A 103 -10.39 -3.99 3.81
C TYR A 103 -10.89 -3.39 5.13
N GLN A 104 -11.16 -2.08 5.15
CA GLN A 104 -11.57 -1.33 6.35
C GLN A 104 -10.76 -1.68 7.63
N PRO A 105 -9.41 -1.60 7.61
CA PRO A 105 -8.60 -1.99 8.76
C PRO A 105 -8.88 -1.13 10.01
N SER A 106 -8.70 -1.70 11.19
CA SER A 106 -8.86 -0.97 12.45
C SER A 106 -7.78 0.10 12.63
N LEU A 107 -8.04 1.12 13.45
CA LEU A 107 -7.02 2.12 13.83
C LEU A 107 -5.79 1.46 14.49
N SER A 108 -5.99 0.41 15.29
CA SER A 108 -4.89 -0.34 15.92
C SER A 108 -3.96 -1.05 14.91
N SER A 109 -4.42 -1.31 13.68
CA SER A 109 -3.59 -1.90 12.63
C SER A 109 -2.56 -0.93 12.04
N LEU A 110 -2.70 0.39 12.27
CA LEU A 110 -1.74 1.39 11.80
C LEU A 110 -0.33 1.14 12.30
N GLU A 111 -0.21 0.64 13.52
CA GLU A 111 1.08 0.31 14.12
C GLU A 111 1.78 -0.83 13.36
N ILE A 112 1.02 -1.77 12.79
CA ILE A 112 1.57 -2.81 11.92
C ILE A 112 2.16 -2.17 10.66
N GLY A 113 1.45 -1.20 10.06
CA GLY A 113 1.92 -0.44 8.91
C GLY A 113 3.22 0.32 9.20
N ARG A 114 3.27 1.10 10.29
CA ARG A 114 4.46 1.85 10.71
C ARG A 114 5.66 0.93 10.91
N ASN A 115 5.48 -0.18 11.61
CA ASN A 115 6.53 -1.17 11.83
C ASN A 115 7.00 -1.82 10.53
N ALA A 116 6.10 -2.11 9.60
CA ALA A 116 6.46 -2.66 8.29
C ALA A 116 7.28 -1.67 7.45
N PHE A 117 6.91 -0.38 7.44
CA PHE A 117 7.70 0.67 6.78
C PHE A 117 9.11 0.80 7.41
N LYS A 118 9.17 0.88 8.74
CA LYS A 118 10.44 0.95 9.49
C LYS A 118 11.35 -0.25 9.21
N ALA A 119 10.79 -1.45 9.17
CA ALA A 119 11.52 -2.69 8.86
C ALA A 119 12.09 -2.71 7.42
N LYS A 120 11.54 -1.92 6.50
CA LYS A 120 12.02 -1.78 5.12
C LYS A 120 12.90 -0.52 4.92
N GLY A 121 13.31 0.15 5.99
CA GLY A 121 14.23 1.29 5.94
C GLY A 121 13.58 2.66 5.73
N VAL A 122 12.25 2.76 5.81
CA VAL A 122 11.56 4.06 5.80
C VAL A 122 11.49 4.60 7.22
N ASN A 123 12.10 5.76 7.46
CA ASN A 123 12.07 6.41 8.76
C ASN A 123 10.66 6.88 9.09
N THR A 124 10.30 6.81 10.37
CA THR A 124 9.01 7.29 10.88
C THR A 124 9.29 8.27 12.02
N ALA A 125 8.44 9.29 12.19
CA ALA A 125 8.43 10.04 13.44
C ALA A 125 8.10 9.07 14.59
N ASP A 126 8.86 9.16 15.70
CA ASP A 126 8.59 8.43 16.93
C ASP A 126 7.34 8.95 17.64
#